data_AF-A0AAE3T0A2-F1
#
_entry.id   AF-A0AAE3T0A2-F1
#
_cell.length_a   1.000
_cell.length_b   1.000
_cell.length_c   1.000
_cell.angle_alpha   90.00
_cell.angle_beta   90.00
_cell.angle_gamma   90.00
#
_symmetry.space_group_name_H-M   'P 1'
#
loop_
_entity.id
_entity.type
_entity.pdbx_description
1 polymer ?
#
loop_
_entity_poly.entity_id
_entity_poly.type
_entity_poly.pdbx_seq_one_letter_code
_entity_poly.pdbx_strand_id
1 'polypeptide(L)'
;MLDLGHPHTQHIFRASAIQDRIRVHIRHIKEGAEPADCARRFEDIAQRIIPELHQLNRDHFGSSAGITRHLEEIALAATQQDVELCGRLFHAMADGMGDNNFGTWAI
;
A
#
# COMPACT_ATOMS: atom_id res chain seq x y z
N MET A 1 9.85 -23.50 9.20
CA MET A 1 8.69 -23.95 8.41
C MET A 1 7.59 -22.95 8.72
N LEU A 2 7.31 -22.00 7.82
CA LEU A 2 6.27 -20.98 8.07
C LEU A 2 4.93 -21.69 8.21
N ASP A 3 4.28 -21.51 9.35
CA ASP A 3 2.96 -22.05 9.64
C ASP A 3 1.93 -21.34 8.75
N LEU A 4 1.62 -21.97 7.60
CA LEU A 4 0.67 -21.46 6.59
C LEU A 4 -0.79 -21.68 7.02
N GLY A 5 -1.04 -22.00 8.30
CA GLY A 5 -2.36 -22.34 8.84
C GLY A 5 -3.10 -21.18 9.52
N HIS A 6 -2.52 -19.98 9.58
CA HIS A 6 -3.21 -18.84 10.20
C HIS A 6 -4.29 -18.26 9.28
N PRO A 7 -5.51 -17.99 9.79
CA PRO A 7 -6.60 -17.43 8.99
C PRO A 7 -6.24 -16.07 8.35
N HIS A 8 -5.25 -15.35 8.89
CA HIS A 8 -4.77 -14.09 8.35
C HIS A 8 -3.74 -14.22 7.21
N THR A 9 -3.11 -15.38 7.03
CA THR A 9 -2.04 -15.58 6.04
C THR A 9 -2.51 -15.25 4.62
N GLN A 10 -3.73 -15.65 4.23
CA GLN A 10 -4.29 -15.35 2.90
C GLN A 10 -4.52 -13.85 2.69
N HIS A 11 -4.92 -13.13 3.74
CA HIS A 11 -5.18 -11.69 3.68
C HIS A 11 -3.88 -10.88 3.64
N ILE A 12 -2.83 -11.37 4.30
CA ILE A 12 -1.48 -10.80 4.22
C ILE A 12 -0.92 -10.97 2.80
N PHE A 13 -1.04 -12.16 2.19
CA PHE A 13 -0.66 -12.35 0.79
C PHE A 13 -1.45 -11.44 -0.17
N ARG A 14 -2.75 -11.24 0.09
CA ARG A 14 -3.59 -10.33 -0.69
C ARG A 14 -3.13 -8.88 -0.53
N ALA A 15 -2.82 -8.44 0.69
CA ALA A 15 -2.24 -7.13 0.95
C ALA A 15 -0.91 -6.95 0.19
N SER A 16 -0.02 -7.95 0.25
CA SER A 16 1.26 -7.94 -0.46
C SER A 16 1.09 -7.86 -1.98
N ALA A 17 0.11 -8.56 -2.56
CA ALA A 17 -0.19 -8.48 -3.99
C ALA A 17 -0.66 -7.07 -4.40
N ILE A 18 -1.50 -6.43 -3.57
CA ILE A 18 -1.98 -5.06 -3.81
C ILE A 18 -0.83 -4.06 -3.64
N GLN A 19 0.02 -4.26 -2.64
CA GLN A 19 1.23 -3.48 -2.40
C GLN A 19 2.24 -3.60 -3.56
N ASP A 20 2.39 -4.78 -4.16
CA ASP A 20 3.25 -4.98 -5.33
C ASP A 20 2.78 -4.14 -6.53
N ARG A 21 1.46 -4.01 -6.74
CA ARG A 21 0.92 -3.11 -7.78
C ARG A 21 1.35 -1.67 -7.57
N ILE A 22 1.36 -1.17 -6.33
CA ILE A 22 1.87 0.18 -6.01
C ILE A 22 3.35 0.29 -6.38
N ARG A 23 4.17 -0.70 -6.03
CA ARG A 23 5.60 -0.73 -6.41
C ARG A 23 5.79 -0.67 -7.92
N VAL A 24 5.01 -1.43 -8.68
CA VAL A 24 5.07 -1.43 -10.15
C VAL A 24 4.71 -0.05 -10.71
N HIS A 25 3.65 0.58 -10.20
CA HIS A 25 3.26 1.93 -10.63
C HIS A 25 4.34 2.97 -10.31
N ILE A 26 4.86 2.99 -9.08
CA ILE A 26 5.93 3.91 -8.65
C ILE A 26 7.21 3.67 -9.47
N ARG A 27 7.60 2.42 -9.68
CA ARG A 27 8.77 2.05 -10.48
C ARG A 27 8.62 2.56 -11.91
N HIS A 28 7.48 2.35 -12.53
CA HIS A 28 7.24 2.79 -13.89
C HIS A 28 7.31 4.33 -14.01
N ILE A 29 6.77 5.06 -13.03
CA ILE A 29 6.90 6.52 -12.97
C ILE A 29 8.38 6.92 -12.86
N LYS A 30 9.16 6.24 -12.02
CA LYS A 30 10.61 6.47 -11.87
C LYS A 30 11.44 6.12 -13.11
N GLU A 31 11.00 5.14 -13.90
CA GLU A 31 11.65 4.73 -15.15
C GLU A 31 11.45 5.74 -16.30
N GLY A 32 10.82 6.90 -16.04
CA GLY A 32 10.70 8.00 -16.99
C GLY A 32 9.42 7.95 -17.82
N ALA A 33 8.32 7.48 -17.23
CA ALA A 33 7.03 7.45 -17.90
C ALA A 33 6.54 8.86 -18.27
N GLU A 34 5.70 8.92 -19.31
CA GLU A 34 5.12 10.18 -19.75
C GLU A 34 4.29 10.82 -18.63
N PRO A 35 4.31 12.16 -18.49
CA PRO A 35 3.60 12.86 -17.41
C PRO A 35 2.09 12.56 -17.36
N ALA A 36 1.46 12.33 -18.52
CA ALA A 36 0.05 11.92 -18.60
C ALA A 36 -0.19 10.50 -18.04
N ASP A 37 0.75 9.59 -18.28
CA ASP A 37 0.72 8.22 -17.78
C ASP A 37 1.06 8.17 -16.28
N CYS A 38 1.97 9.03 -15.81
CA CYS A 38 2.25 9.24 -14.39
C CYS A 38 1.01 9.73 -13.64
N ALA A 39 0.34 10.77 -14.14
CA ALA A 39 -0.90 11.29 -13.54
C ALA A 39 -1.97 10.21 -13.44
N ARG A 40 -2.18 9.44 -14.51
CA ARG A 40 -3.16 8.34 -14.53
C ARG A 40 -2.82 7.23 -13.53
N ARG A 41 -1.54 6.95 -13.30
CA ARG A 41 -1.10 5.93 -12.32
C ARG A 41 -1.23 6.41 -10.90
N PHE A 42 -0.92 7.69 -10.63
CA PHE A 42 -1.20 8.29 -9.33
C PHE A 42 -2.69 8.31 -9.02
N GLU A 43 -3.52 8.61 -10.01
CA GLU A 43 -4.97 8.53 -9.88
C GLU A 43 -5.42 7.09 -9.59
N ASP A 44 -4.90 6.07 -10.30
CA ASP A 44 -5.23 4.67 -10.04
C ASP A 44 -4.83 4.24 -8.61
N ILE A 45 -3.64 4.66 -8.15
CA ILE A 45 -3.19 4.43 -6.76
C ILE A 45 -4.19 5.04 -5.78
N ALA A 46 -4.51 6.33 -5.91
CA ALA A 46 -5.36 7.05 -4.96
C ALA A 46 -6.84 6.61 -5.01
N GLN A 47 -7.39 6.36 -6.20
CA GLN A 47 -8.82 6.10 -6.41
C GLN A 47 -9.20 4.61 -6.38
N ARG A 48 -8.23 3.69 -6.52
CA ARG A 48 -8.52 2.25 -6.56
C ARG A 48 -7.71 1.48 -5.55
N ILE A 49 -6.38 1.63 -5.58
CA ILE A 49 -5.50 0.78 -4.78
C ILE A 49 -5.60 1.11 -3.28
N ILE A 50 -5.58 2.40 -2.92
CA ILE A 50 -5.73 2.84 -1.54
C ILE A 50 -7.09 2.44 -0.94
N PRO A 51 -8.24 2.68 -1.60
CA PRO A 51 -9.54 2.19 -1.11
C PRO A 51 -9.60 0.67 -0.93
N GLU A 52 -8.95 -0.10 -1.82
CA GLU A 52 -8.89 -1.55 -1.73
C GLU A 52 -8.11 -1.99 -0.48
N LEU A 53 -6.98 -1.33 -0.17
CA LEU A 53 -6.23 -1.55 1.07
C LEU A 53 -7.01 -1.12 2.32
N HIS A 54 -7.77 -0.02 2.26
CA HIS A 54 -8.67 0.36 3.36
C HIS A 54 -9.77 -0.68 3.59
N GLN A 55 -10.36 -1.20 2.52
CA GLN A 55 -11.37 -2.25 2.65
C GLN A 55 -10.77 -3.50 3.27
N LEU A 56 -9.58 -3.91 2.83
CA LEU A 56 -8.86 -5.04 3.41
C LEU A 56 -8.54 -4.80 4.90
N ASN A 57 -8.09 -3.60 5.26
CA ASN A 57 -7.84 -3.19 6.65
C ASN A 57 -9.09 -3.32 7.51
N ARG A 58 -10.25 -2.87 7.00
CA ARG A 58 -11.52 -2.97 7.71
C ARG A 58 -12.01 -4.41 7.87
N ASP A 59 -11.87 -5.22 6.82
CA ASP A 59 -12.41 -6.58 6.77
C ASP A 59 -11.58 -7.59 7.58
N HIS A 60 -10.25 -7.41 7.61
CA HIS A 60 -9.33 -8.43 8.12
C HIS A 60 -8.33 -7.95 9.18
N PHE A 61 -8.12 -6.64 9.33
CA PHE A 61 -7.13 -6.08 10.26
C PHE A 61 -7.77 -5.18 11.32
N GLY A 62 -9.07 -5.37 11.60
CA GLY A 62 -9.77 -4.68 12.67
C GLY A 62 -9.89 -3.16 12.49
N SER A 63 -9.73 -2.65 11.27
CA SER A 63 -9.74 -1.20 11.00
C SER A 63 -8.65 -0.43 11.75
N SER A 64 -7.41 -0.95 11.80
CA SER A 64 -6.30 -0.25 12.44
C SER A 64 -6.19 1.20 11.95
N ALA A 65 -6.26 2.14 12.89
CA ALA A 65 -6.18 3.57 12.61
C ALA A 65 -4.81 3.97 12.05
N GLY A 66 -3.76 3.26 12.46
CA GLY A 66 -2.40 3.44 11.95
C GLY A 66 -2.28 3.14 10.45
N ILE A 67 -2.80 1.98 10.02
CA ILE A 67 -2.85 1.58 8.61
C ILE A 67 -3.70 2.57 7.81
N THR A 68 -4.88 2.92 8.33
CA THR A 68 -5.79 3.90 7.70
C THR A 68 -5.08 5.23 7.46
N ARG A 69 -4.44 5.78 8.49
CA ARG A 69 -3.70 7.04 8.39
C ARG A 69 -2.55 6.98 7.38
N HIS A 70 -1.78 5.89 7.39
CA HIS A 70 -0.67 5.72 6.44
C HIS A 70 -1.15 5.65 4.99
N LEU A 71 -2.27 4.96 4.75
CA LEU A 71 -2.91 4.89 3.43
C LEU A 71 -3.38 6.26 2.96
N GLU A 72 -3.94 7.08 3.86
CA GLU A 72 -4.31 8.47 3.56
C GLU A 72 -3.09 9.34 3.22
N GLU A 73 -1.96 9.18 3.93
CA GLU A 73 -0.71 9.88 3.61
C GLU A 73 -0.17 9.51 2.23
N ILE A 74 -0.24 8.23 1.86
CA ILE A 74 0.15 7.75 0.53
C ILE A 74 -0.80 8.30 -0.54
N ALA A 75 -2.12 8.32 -0.30
CA ALA A 75 -3.10 8.90 -1.20
C ALA A 75 -2.84 10.40 -1.41
N LEU A 76 -2.55 11.15 -0.34
CA LEU A 76 -2.21 12.56 -0.43
C LEU A 76 -0.94 12.77 -1.28
N ALA A 77 0.13 12.02 -1.02
CA ALA A 77 1.35 12.09 -1.82
C ALA A 77 1.08 11.74 -3.31
N ALA A 78 0.21 10.77 -3.58
CA ALA A 78 -0.21 10.43 -4.93
C ALA A 78 -1.00 11.57 -5.59
N THR A 79 -1.92 12.25 -4.88
CA THR A 79 -2.64 13.42 -5.42
C THR A 79 -1.72 14.61 -5.70
N GLN A 80 -0.61 14.74 -4.96
CA GLN A 80 0.45 15.72 -5.21
C GLN A 80 1.41 15.29 -6.33
N GLN A 81 1.23 14.09 -6.89
CA GLN A 81 2.10 13.49 -7.90
C GLN A 81 3.56 13.36 -7.45
N ASP A 82 3.78 13.26 -6.13
CA ASP A 82 5.11 13.19 -5.54
C ASP A 82 5.56 11.72 -5.44
N VAL A 83 6.26 11.24 -6.48
CA VAL A 83 6.70 9.83 -6.58
C VAL A 83 7.69 9.45 -5.48
N GLU A 84 8.54 10.40 -5.07
CA GLU A 84 9.58 10.19 -4.07
C GLU A 84 8.97 10.08 -2.66
N LEU A 85 8.01 10.95 -2.35
CA LEU A 85 7.26 10.89 -1.10
C LEU A 85 6.37 9.65 -1.05
N CYS A 86 5.64 9.35 -2.13
CA CYS A 86 4.78 8.16 -2.23
C CYS A 86 5.60 6.88 -2.05
N GLY A 87 6.76 6.79 -2.69
CA GLY A 87 7.70 5.67 -2.52
C GLY A 87 8.25 5.53 -1.11
N ARG A 88 8.62 6.65 -0.46
CA ARG A 88 9.12 6.63 0.92
C ARG A 88 8.05 6.23 1.93
N LEU A 89 6.85 6.80 1.86
CA LEU A 89 5.73 6.46 2.73
C LEU A 89 5.32 4.99 2.57
N PHE A 90 5.28 4.52 1.32
CA PHE A 90 5.00 3.12 1.04
C PHE A 90 6.09 2.18 1.59
N HIS A 91 7.37 2.54 1.44
CA HIS A 91 8.47 1.73 2.00
C HIS A 91 8.44 1.73 3.53
N ALA A 92 8.16 2.88 4.16
CA ALA A 92 8.00 3.00 5.60
C ALA A 92 6.84 2.13 6.14
N MET A 93 5.73 2.03 5.39
CA MET A 93 4.63 1.12 5.73
C MET A 93 5.03 -0.36 5.63
N ALA A 94 5.84 -0.71 4.62
CA ALA A 94 6.26 -2.10 4.40
C ALA A 94 7.38 -2.55 5.36
N ASP A 95 8.25 -1.63 5.78
CA ASP A 95 9.44 -1.89 6.61
C ASP A 95 9.21 -1.59 8.11
N GLY A 96 8.25 -0.72 8.43
CA GLY A 96 7.99 -0.31 9.82
C GLY A 96 7.56 -1.48 10.69
N MET A 97 8.24 -1.71 11.82
CA MET A 97 7.81 -2.70 12.82
C MET A 97 6.64 -2.15 13.65
N GLY A 98 5.57 -2.94 13.85
CA GLY A 98 4.44 -2.61 14.76
C GLY A 98 3.04 -2.58 14.11
N ASP A 99 2.03 -2.11 14.86
CA ASP A 99 0.58 -2.13 14.53
C ASP A 99 0.19 -1.36 13.25
N ASN A 100 1.14 -0.65 12.63
CA ASN A 100 0.92 0.24 11.50
C ASN A 100 1.14 -0.43 10.13
N ASN A 101 1.38 -1.75 10.08
CA ASN A 101 1.61 -2.48 8.84
C ASN A 101 0.70 -3.73 8.75
N PHE A 102 0.54 -4.24 7.54
CA PHE A 102 -0.17 -5.50 7.31
C PHE A 102 0.67 -6.73 7.73
N GLY A 103 2.00 -6.56 7.89
CA GLY A 103 2.95 -7.64 8.18
C GLY A 103 3.10 -8.01 9.66
N THR A 104 2.78 -7.13 10.60
CA THR A 104 2.89 -7.38 12.05
C THR A 104 1.79 -8.32 12.54
N TRP A 105 0.66 -8.40 11.84
CA TRP A 105 -0.37 -9.41 12.10
C TRP A 105 0.01 -10.82 11.60
N ALA A 106 1.19 -10.98 10.99
CA ALA A 106 1.73 -12.26 10.55
C ALA A 106 2.55 -12.98 11.64
N ILE A 107 2.78 -12.36 12.80
CA ILE A 107 3.67 -12.84 13.86
C ILE A 107 2.87 -13.18 15.12
#